data_AF-L0R3K2-F1
#
_entry.id   AF-L0R3K2-F1
#
_cell.length_a   1.000
_cell.length_b   1.000
_cell.length_c   1.000
_cell.angle_alpha   90.00
_cell.angle_beta   90.00
_cell.angle_gamma   90.00
#
_symmetry.space_group_name_H-M   'P 1'
#
loop_
_entity.id
_entity.type
_entity.pdbx_description
1 polymer ?
#
loop_
_entity_poly.entity_id
_entity_poly.type
_entity_poly.pdbx_seq_one_letter_code
_entity_poly.pdbx_strand_id
1 'polypeptide(L)'
;LSGFPRHRVIGTGTNLDSARFRHLMGEKLHLHPSSCHGWIIGEHGDSSVPVWSGVNVAGVSLQGLNPQMGSEGDSENWKAVHKMVVDG
;
A
#
# COMPACT_ATOMS: atom_id res chain seq x y z
N LEU A 1 -13.48 -20.32 21.16
CA LEU A 1 -13.88 -19.38 20.09
C LEU A 1 -14.87 -18.38 20.69
N SER A 2 -14.67 -17.07 20.51
CA SER A 2 -15.30 -15.99 21.29
C SER A 2 -16.84 -15.89 21.25
N GLY A 3 -17.53 -16.67 20.42
CA GLY A 3 -19.01 -16.68 20.32
C GLY A 3 -19.63 -15.43 19.68
N PHE A 4 -18.83 -14.42 19.33
CA PHE A 4 -19.32 -13.21 18.71
C PHE A 4 -19.55 -13.35 17.21
N PRO A 5 -20.54 -12.63 16.65
CA PRO A 5 -20.69 -12.47 15.20
C PRO A 5 -19.41 -11.95 14.55
N ARG A 6 -19.09 -12.42 13.34
CA ARG A 6 -17.85 -12.08 12.63
C ARG A 6 -17.59 -10.58 12.49
N HIS A 7 -18.63 -9.76 12.34
CA HIS A 7 -18.50 -8.29 12.26
C HIS A 7 -18.06 -7.61 13.56
N ARG A 8 -18.01 -8.34 14.69
CA ARG A 8 -17.51 -7.84 15.99
C ARG A 8 -16.09 -8.34 16.32
N VAL A 9 -15.45 -9.06 15.41
CA VAL A 9 -14.07 -9.53 15.56
C VAL A 9 -13.24 -8.95 14.42
N ILE A 10 -12.55 -7.86 14.71
CA ILE A 10 -11.74 -7.11 13.75
C ILE A 10 -10.26 -7.32 14.10
N GLY A 11 -9.49 -7.90 13.18
CA GLY A 11 -8.03 -7.90 13.25
C GLY A 11 -7.49 -6.58 12.72
N THR A 12 -6.34 -6.14 13.23
CA THR A 12 -5.63 -4.96 12.69
C THR A 12 -5.21 -5.17 11.23
N GLY A 13 -4.97 -6.43 10.84
CA GLY A 13 -4.66 -6.83 9.47
C GLY A 13 -3.53 -6.00 8.89
N THR A 14 -3.74 -5.51 7.68
CA THR A 14 -2.76 -4.73 6.91
C THR A 14 -2.92 -3.21 7.04
N ASN A 15 -3.58 -2.73 8.10
CA ASN A 15 -3.80 -1.30 8.31
C ASN A 15 -2.47 -0.56 8.55
N LEU A 16 -1.57 -1.15 9.34
CA LEU A 16 -0.23 -0.57 9.58
C LEU A 16 0.61 -0.57 8.31
N ASP A 17 0.58 -1.65 7.52
CA ASP A 17 1.28 -1.73 6.23
C ASP A 17 0.78 -0.65 5.28
N SER A 18 -0.55 -0.47 5.19
CA SER A 18 -1.15 0.58 4.37
C SER A 18 -0.77 1.98 4.84
N ALA A 19 -0.60 2.20 6.16
CA ALA A 19 -0.10 3.48 6.68
C ALA A 19 1.38 3.72 6.34
N ARG A 20 2.24 2.71 6.52
CA ARG A 20 3.66 2.76 6.14
C ARG A 20 3.85 2.97 4.63
N PHE A 21 3.05 2.28 3.82
CA PHE A 21 3.05 2.44 2.37
C PHE A 21 2.74 3.87 1.95
N ARG A 22 1.68 4.48 2.52
CA ARG A 22 1.33 5.89 2.27
C ARG A 22 2.41 6.87 2.74
N HIS A 23 3.09 6.55 3.84
CA HIS A 23 4.21 7.35 4.34
C HIS A 23 5.38 7.36 3.36
N LEU A 24 5.84 6.19 2.92
CA LEU A 24 6.95 6.04 1.98
C LEU A 24 6.61 6.61 0.58
N MET A 25 5.35 6.47 0.14
CA MET A 25 4.87 7.18 -1.05
C MET A 25 5.03 8.70 -0.90
N GLY A 26 4.64 9.24 0.26
CA GLY A 26 4.77 10.66 0.57
C GLY A 26 6.24 11.12 0.56
N GLU A 27 7.15 10.33 1.14
CA GLU A 27 8.59 10.63 1.08
C GLU A 27 9.13 10.63 -0.36
N LYS A 28 8.78 9.61 -1.15
CA LYS A 28 9.23 9.48 -2.55
C LYS A 28 8.71 10.60 -3.46
N LEU A 29 7.48 11.07 -3.21
CA LEU A 29 6.83 12.11 -4.02
C LEU A 29 6.98 13.51 -3.43
N HIS A 30 7.60 13.64 -2.27
CA HIS A 30 7.68 14.89 -1.49
C HIS A 30 6.28 15.49 -1.20
N LEU A 31 5.34 14.62 -0.83
CA LEU A 31 3.96 14.99 -0.50
C LEU A 31 3.61 14.53 0.92
N HIS A 32 2.66 15.23 1.52
CA HIS A 32 2.13 14.79 2.80
C HIS A 32 1.35 13.46 2.64
N PRO A 33 1.50 12.46 3.52
CA PRO A 33 0.85 11.15 3.38
C PRO A 33 -0.68 11.19 3.32
N SER A 34 -1.31 12.26 3.83
CA SER A 34 -2.77 12.47 3.70
C SER A 34 -3.23 12.63 2.25
N SER A 35 -2.34 13.05 1.36
CA SER A 35 -2.60 13.23 -0.07
C SER A 35 -2.25 11.98 -0.89
N CYS A 36 -1.68 10.96 -0.25
CA CYS A 36 -1.27 9.70 -0.84
C CYS A 36 -2.25 8.59 -0.45
N HIS A 37 -2.87 7.97 -1.44
CA HIS A 37 -3.82 6.89 -1.24
C HIS A 37 -3.27 5.61 -1.85
N GLY A 38 -3.24 4.54 -1.05
CA GLY A 38 -2.72 3.24 -1.42
C GLY A 38 -3.07 2.22 -0.34
N TRP A 39 -3.22 0.97 -0.75
CA TRP A 39 -3.68 -0.11 0.12
C TRP A 39 -2.78 -1.31 -0.03
N ILE A 40 -2.44 -1.91 1.11
CA ILE A 40 -1.86 -3.24 1.18
C ILE A 40 -2.94 -4.16 1.75
N ILE A 41 -3.18 -5.29 1.09
CA ILE A 41 -4.21 -6.26 1.48
C ILE A 41 -3.60 -7.66 1.62
N GLY A 42 -4.39 -8.60 2.14
CA GLY A 42 -3.97 -9.98 2.32
C GLY A 42 -3.40 -10.22 3.72
N GLU A 43 -2.35 -11.03 3.78
CA GLU A 43 -1.61 -11.30 5.01
C GLU A 43 -0.65 -10.14 5.33
N HIS A 44 -0.45 -9.88 6.62
CA HIS A 44 0.56 -8.92 7.08
C HIS A 44 1.95 -9.55 6.95
N GLY A 45 2.89 -8.88 6.26
CA GLY A 45 4.27 -9.36 6.05
C GLY A 45 4.58 -9.74 4.60
N ASP A 46 5.42 -10.76 4.41
CA ASP A 46 6.04 -11.15 3.12
C ASP A 46 5.05 -11.47 2.00
N SER A 47 3.87 -11.96 2.36
CA SER A 47 2.77 -12.33 1.44
C SER A 47 1.74 -11.22 1.24
N SER A 48 2.02 -10.02 1.76
CA SER A 48 1.16 -8.85 1.59
C SER A 48 1.12 -8.38 0.13
N VAL A 49 -0.05 -7.92 -0.32
CA VAL A 49 -0.28 -7.53 -1.71
C VAL A 49 -0.54 -6.03 -1.82
N PRO A 50 0.35 -5.25 -2.45
CA PRO A 50 0.11 -3.85 -2.75
C PRO A 50 -0.88 -3.72 -3.92
N VAL A 51 -1.97 -2.97 -3.72
CA VAL A 51 -3.01 -2.78 -4.75
C VAL A 51 -2.64 -1.59 -5.64
N TRP A 52 -1.72 -1.81 -6.58
CA TRP A 52 -1.19 -0.77 -7.48
C TRP A 52 -2.28 -0.02 -8.26
N SER A 53 -3.33 -0.71 -8.68
CA SER A 53 -4.46 -0.11 -9.41
C SER A 53 -5.27 0.90 -8.60
N GLY A 54 -5.23 0.80 -7.26
CA GLY A 54 -5.87 1.74 -6.35
C GLY A 54 -4.98 2.93 -5.97
N VAL A 55 -3.69 2.91 -6.34
CA VAL A 55 -2.75 3.94 -5.91
C VAL A 55 -3.00 5.24 -6.66
N ASN A 56 -3.24 6.30 -5.89
CA ASN A 56 -3.51 7.63 -6.42
C ASN A 56 -3.00 8.74 -5.48
N VAL A 57 -2.77 9.90 -6.07
CA VAL A 57 -2.38 11.11 -5.37
C VAL A 57 -3.32 12.23 -5.78
N ALA A 58 -3.98 12.85 -4.80
CA ALA A 58 -5.00 13.88 -5.06
C ALA A 58 -6.04 13.47 -6.12
N GLY A 59 -6.38 12.17 -6.18
CA GLY A 59 -7.33 11.60 -7.16
C GLY A 59 -6.74 11.22 -8.52
N VAL A 60 -5.45 11.50 -8.78
CA VAL A 60 -4.77 11.10 -10.01
C VAL A 60 -4.15 9.71 -9.84
N SER A 61 -4.55 8.76 -10.69
CA SER A 61 -4.01 7.40 -10.67
C SER A 61 -2.55 7.38 -11.08
N LEU A 62 -1.68 6.82 -10.24
CA LEU A 62 -0.26 6.67 -10.57
C LEU A 62 -0.03 5.60 -11.64
N GLN A 63 -0.83 4.54 -11.65
CA GLN A 63 -0.74 3.52 -12.71
C GLN A 63 -1.16 4.06 -14.08
N GLY A 64 -2.04 5.06 -14.12
CA GLY A 64 -2.38 5.77 -15.37
C GLY A 64 -1.21 6.57 -15.94
N LEU A 65 -0.31 7.07 -15.09
CA LEU A 65 0.90 7.80 -15.49
C LEU A 65 2.06 6.85 -15.80
N ASN A 66 2.22 5.81 -14.99
CA ASN A 66 3.21 4.76 -15.15
C ASN A 66 2.50 3.39 -15.22
N PRO A 67 2.17 2.90 -16.43
CA PRO A 67 1.51 1.61 -16.61
C PRO A 67 2.33 0.42 -16.10
N GLN A 68 3.65 0.58 -15.98
CA GLN A 68 4.57 -0.46 -15.49
C GLN A 68 4.73 -0.44 -13.97
N MET A 69 4.07 0.47 -13.25
CA MET A 69 4.17 0.59 -11.80
C MET A 69 3.99 -0.76 -11.09
N GLY A 70 4.95 -1.11 -10.24
CA GLY A 70 4.94 -2.36 -9.46
C GLY A 70 5.38 -3.61 -10.24
N SER A 71 5.70 -3.48 -11.53
CA SER A 71 6.32 -4.54 -12.34
C SER A 71 7.86 -4.47 -12.27
N GLU A 72 8.54 -5.50 -12.80
CA GLU A 72 10.01 -5.50 -12.93
C GLU A 72 10.52 -4.45 -13.94
N GLY A 73 9.68 -3.99 -14.88
CA GLY A 73 10.03 -2.98 -15.87
C GLY A 73 9.82 -1.53 -15.40
N ASP A 74 9.44 -1.34 -14.14
CA ASP A 74 9.18 -0.03 -13.58
C ASP A 74 10.47 0.80 -13.40
N SER A 75 10.66 1.83 -14.24
CA SER A 75 11.81 2.73 -14.15
C SER A 75 11.89 3.49 -12.82
N GLU A 76 10.76 3.68 -12.13
CA GLU A 76 10.72 4.36 -10.83
C GLU A 76 10.86 3.40 -9.65
N ASN A 77 10.88 2.08 -9.90
CA ASN A 77 11.06 1.03 -8.90
C ASN A 77 10.08 1.16 -7.71
N TRP A 78 8.78 1.31 -7.98
CA TRP A 78 7.75 1.37 -6.94
C TRP A 78 7.65 0.08 -6.12
N LYS A 79 8.08 -1.04 -6.68
CA LYS A 79 8.16 -2.33 -5.96
C LYS A 79 9.08 -2.26 -4.74
N ALA A 80 10.14 -1.44 -4.78
CA ALA A 80 11.00 -1.20 -3.62
C ALA A 80 10.25 -0.55 -2.45
N VAL A 81 9.26 0.30 -2.73
CA VAL A 81 8.42 0.93 -1.69
C VAL A 81 7.63 -0.13 -0.93
N HIS A 82 7.04 -1.11 -1.63
CA HIS A 82 6.35 -2.22 -0.96
C HIS A 82 7.32 -3.08 -0.16
N LYS A 83 8.51 -3.38 -0.72
CA LYS A 83 9.54 -4.14 0.00
C LYS A 83 9.96 -3.46 1.33
N MET A 84 10.12 -2.15 1.33
CA MET A 84 10.43 -1.39 2.56
C MET A 84 9.30 -1.44 3.61
N VAL A 85 8.05 -1.65 3.19
CA VAL A 85 6.94 -1.84 4.15
C VAL A 85 7.02 -3.19 4.83
N VAL A 86 7.41 -4.22 4.08
CA VAL A 86 7.55 -5.60 4.57
C VAL A 86 8.78 -5.75 5.47
N ASP A 87 9.91 -5.14 5.08
CA ASP A 87 11.20 -5.31 5.75
C ASP A 87 11.38 -4.42 7.02
N GLY A 88 10.51 -3.43 7.24
CA GLY A 88 10.59 -2.44 8.34
C GLY A 88 9.62 -2.67 9.49
#